data_AF-T1D046-F1
#
_entry.id   AF-T1D046-F1
#
_cell.length_a   1.000
_cell.length_b   1.000
_cell.length_c   1.000
_cell.angle_alpha   90.00
_cell.angle_beta   90.00
_cell.angle_gamma   90.00
#
_symmetry.space_group_name_H-M   'P 1'
#
loop_
_entity.id
_entity.type
_entity.pdbx_description
1 polymer ?
#
loop_
_entity_poly.entity_id
_entity_poly.type
_entity_poly.pdbx_seq_one_letter_code
_entity_poly.pdbx_strand_id
1 'polypeptide(L)' 'MKQGFILNLGKDPTNPKWLKVAYIPPEVKDTSKAIYGVIHESQVSSQCEGF' A
#
# COMPACT_ATOMS: atom_id res chain seq x y z
N MET A 1 18.82 -3.94 2.40
CA MET A 1 17.50 -4.59 2.23
C MET A 1 16.75 -3.80 1.17
N LYS A 2 16.10 -4.44 0.19
CA LYS A 2 15.22 -3.72 -0.74
C LYS A 2 13.80 -3.76 -0.14
N GLN A 3 13.20 -2.61 0.11
CA GLN A 3 11.83 -2.51 0.63
C GLN A 3 10.86 -2.34 -0.53
N GLY A 4 9.74 -3.07 -0.50
CA GLY A 4 8.65 -2.86 -1.46
C GLY A 4 7.94 -1.55 -1.20
N PHE A 5 7.19 -1.09 -2.20
CA PHE A 5 6.46 0.17 -2.14
C PHE A 5 4.95 -0.09 -2.06
N ILE A 6 4.26 0.65 -1.19
CA ILE A 6 2.79 0.61 -1.09
C ILE A 6 2.25 1.94 -1.61
N LEU A 7 1.44 1.87 -2.66
CA LEU A 7 0.67 2.99 -3.20
C LEU A 7 -0.73 3.01 -2.58
N ASN A 8 -1.13 4.16 -2.02
CA ASN A 8 -2.50 4.38 -1.59
C ASN A 8 -3.37 4.79 -2.80
N LEU A 9 -4.41 4.01 -3.08
CA LEU A 9 -5.34 4.21 -4.20
C LEU A 9 -6.68 4.83 -3.76
N GLY A 10 -6.81 5.17 -2.48
CA GLY A 10 -8.00 5.77 -1.88
C GLY A 10 -8.67 4.88 -0.85
N LYS A 11 -9.77 5.39 -0.28
CA LYS A 11 -10.59 4.67 0.71
C LYS A 11 -11.62 3.79 0.03
N ASP A 12 -11.99 2.69 0.68
CA ASP A 12 -13.18 1.96 0.29
C ASP A 12 -14.44 2.79 0.62
N PRO A 13 -15.34 3.02 -0.36
CA PRO A 13 -16.53 3.86 -0.15
C PRO A 13 -17.57 3.22 0.78
N THR A 14 -17.56 1.89 0.91
CA THR A 14 -18.47 1.15 1.79
C THR A 14 -17.86 0.92 3.18
N ASN A 15 -16.54 0.91 3.28
CA ASN A 15 -15.81 0.67 4.52
C ASN A 15 -14.68 1.71 4.71
N PRO A 16 -14.98 2.91 5.24
CA PRO A 16 -14.04 4.05 5.26
C PRO A 16 -12.73 3.84 6.04
N LYS A 17 -12.67 2.80 6.89
CA LYS A 17 -11.48 2.37 7.63
C LYS A 17 -10.53 1.49 6.81
N TRP A 18 -10.90 1.13 5.60
CA TRP A 18 -10.11 0.29 4.71
C TRP A 18 -9.57 1.13 3.56
N LEU A 19 -8.26 0.99 3.31
CA LEU A 19 -7.54 1.65 2.24
C LEU A 19 -7.28 0.67 1.11
N LYS A 20 -7.64 1.04 -0.10
CA LYS A 20 -7.26 0.32 -1.31
C LYS A 20 -5.80 0.62 -1.60
N VAL A 21 -5.01 -0.40 -1.83
CA VAL A 21 -3.57 -0.26 -2.06
C VAL A 21 -3.09 -1.10 -3.24
N ALA A 22 -2.00 -0.64 -3.86
CA ALA A 22 -1.17 -1.44 -4.74
C ALA A 22 0.21 -1.62 -4.11
N TYR A 23 0.60 -2.87 -3.87
CA TYR A 23 1.93 -3.22 -3.40
C TYR A 23 2.83 -3.61 -4.58
N ILE A 24 4.00 -2.98 -4.67
CA ILE A 24 5.02 -3.26 -5.67
C ILE A 24 6.19 -3.94 -4.95
N PRO A 25 6.40 -5.26 -5.14
CA PRO A 25 7.51 -5.96 -4.52
C PRO A 25 8.88 -5.38 -4.94
N PRO A 26 9.88 -5.35 -4.04
CA PRO A 26 11.20 -4.79 -4.33
C PRO A 26 12.00 -5.53 -5.41
N GLU A 27 11.65 -6.78 -5.67
CA GLU A 27 12.27 -7.66 -6.66
C GLU A 27 11.72 -7.48 -8.09
N VAL A 28 10.58 -6.81 -8.25
CA VAL A 28 9.98 -6.61 -9.57
C VAL A 28 10.38 -5.26 -10.16
N LYS A 29 10.90 -5.27 -11.39
CA LYS A 29 11.12 -4.05 -12.20
C LYS A 29 9.87 -3.63 -12.97
N ASP A 30 8.86 -4.49 -12.98
CA ASP A 30 7.65 -4.37 -13.79
C ASP A 30 6.46 -4.08 -12.88
N THR A 31 5.89 -2.89 -13.02
CA THR A 31 4.75 -2.42 -12.23
C THR A 31 3.46 -3.16 -12.55
N SER A 32 3.38 -3.89 -13.66
CA SER A 32 2.23 -4.75 -13.97
C SER A 32 2.05 -5.90 -12.97
N LYS A 33 3.12 -6.23 -12.22
CA LYS A 33 3.11 -7.23 -11.15
C LYS A 33 2.67 -6.68 -9.80
N ALA A 34 2.11 -5.48 -9.76
CA ALA A 34 1.55 -4.92 -8.54
C ALA A 34 0.45 -5.83 -7.97
N ILE A 35 0.50 -6.05 -6.65
CA ILE A 35 -0.51 -6.80 -5.91
C ILE A 35 -1.53 -5.80 -5.38
N TYR A 36 -2.79 -5.94 -5.78
CA TYR A 36 -3.88 -5.07 -5.34
C TYR A 36 -4.60 -5.69 -4.14
N GLY A 37 -4.91 -4.87 -3.15
CA GLY A 37 -5.58 -5.33 -1.93
C GLY A 37 -6.17 -4.20 -1.09
N VAL A 38 -6.58 -4.57 0.12
CA VAL A 38 -7.07 -3.62 1.13
C VAL A 38 -6.29 -3.77 2.43
N ILE A 39 -6.00 -2.65 3.07
CA ILE A 39 -5.33 -2.58 4.38
C ILE A 39 -6.22 -1.78 5.32
N HIS A 40 -6.43 -2.27 6.55
CA HIS A 40 -7.14 -1.50 7.56
C HIS A 40 -6.25 -0.35 8.06
N GLU A 41 -6.82 0.83 8.28
CA GLU A 41 -6.07 2.05 8.64
C GLU A 41 -5.17 1.85 9.88
N SER A 42 -5.59 1.01 10.83
CA SER A 42 -4.79 0.70 12.03
C SER A 42 -3.51 -0.11 11.75
N GLN A 43 -3.41 -0.75 10.58
CA GLN A 43 -2.23 -1.49 10.15
C GLN A 43 -1.20 -0.59 9.44
N VAL A 44 -1.60 0.63 9.07
CA VAL A 44 -0.69 1.63 8.55
C VAL A 44 -0.03 2.30 9.75
N SER A 45 1.18 1.86 10.10
CA SER A 45 1.97 2.58 11.10
C SER A 45 2.36 3.95 10.52
N SER A 46 2.11 5.01 11.27
CA SER A 46 2.52 6.40 10.99
C SER A 46 4.04 6.63 10.95
N GLN A 47 4.86 5.58 10.86
CA GLN A 47 6.33 5.66 10.78
C GLN A 47 6.85 6.17 9.43
N CYS A 48 5.99 6.64 8.53
CA CYS A 48 6.38 7.45 7.37
C CYS A 48 6.41 8.95 7.73
N GLU A 49 7.08 9.32 8.82
CA GLU A 49 7.50 10.71 9.07
C GLU A 49 9.02 10.76 8.94
N GLY A 50 9.52 11.20 7.79
CA GLY A 50 10.96 11.33 7.54
C GLY A 50 11.25 11.58 6.07
N PHE A 51 11.04 12.82 5.63
CA PHE A 51 11.75 13.39 4.49
C PHE A 51 13.05 14.02 4.97
#